data_AF-A0A9X8XB87-F1
#
_entry.id   AF-A0A9X8XB87-F1
#
_cell.length_a   1.000
_cell.length_b   1.000
_cell.length_c   1.000
_cell.angle_alpha   90.00
_cell.angle_beta   90.00
_cell.angle_gamma   90.00
#
_symmetry.space_group_name_H-M   'P 1'
#
loop_
_entity.id
_entity.type
_entity.pdbx_description
1 polymer ?
#
loop_
_entity_poly.entity_id
_entity_poly.type
_entity_poly.pdbx_seq_one_letter_code
_entity_poly.pdbx_strand_id
1 'polypeptide(L)'
;MSEVLLQKANYLQFNELKLLKKAIYFAEQAHDGQYRQTGEPYIIHPFAITEILLNYKADITTLIAALLHDVVEDTEYSLEEIESHFGATIRYIVNGLTKGKNNKIKTKYYTKQLILKNYYYPLNMIYVLALLKL
;
A
#
# COMPACT_ATOMS: atom_id res chain seq x y z
N MET A 1 5.41 11.78 -10.63
CA MET A 1 5.79 10.81 -9.58
C MET A 1 5.44 9.38 -9.95
N SER A 2 4.26 9.11 -10.51
CA SER A 2 3.88 7.79 -11.06
C SER A 2 4.92 7.20 -12.03
N GLU A 3 5.48 8.00 -12.93
CA GLU A 3 6.53 7.53 -13.86
C GLU A 3 7.79 7.03 -13.14
N VAL A 4 8.23 7.71 -12.08
CA VAL A 4 9.40 7.31 -11.28
C VAL A 4 9.18 5.94 -10.63
N LEU A 5 7.98 5.71 -10.08
CA LEU A 5 7.62 4.41 -9.52
C LEU A 5 7.69 3.30 -10.59
N LEU A 6 7.17 3.56 -11.79
CA LEU A 6 7.16 2.58 -12.86
C LEU A 6 8.57 2.27 -13.40
N GLN A 7 9.46 3.25 -13.48
CA GLN A 7 10.85 3.03 -13.88
C GLN A 7 11.61 2.14 -12.88
N LYS A 8 11.34 2.33 -11.58
CA LYS A 8 11.95 1.52 -10.50
C LYS A 8 11.37 0.11 -10.39
N ALA A 9 10.18 -0.13 -10.93
CA ALA A 9 9.49 -1.41 -10.92
C ALA A 9 9.99 -2.41 -11.99
N ASN A 10 11.19 -2.22 -12.56
CA ASN A 10 11.73 -3.03 -13.66
C ASN A 10 11.95 -4.52 -13.34
N TYR A 11 11.88 -4.91 -12.07
CA TYR A 11 12.00 -6.30 -11.62
C TYR A 11 10.65 -7.04 -11.61
N LEU A 12 9.53 -6.33 -11.76
CA LEU A 12 8.19 -6.90 -11.79
C LEU A 12 7.88 -7.50 -13.15
N GLN A 13 7.10 -8.58 -13.14
CA GLN A 13 6.58 -9.20 -14.36
C GLN A 13 5.49 -8.32 -15.00
N PHE A 14 5.20 -8.55 -16.28
CA PHE A 14 4.23 -7.75 -17.04
C PHE A 14 2.84 -7.64 -16.37
N ASN A 15 2.33 -8.74 -15.80
CA ASN A 15 1.04 -8.74 -15.10
C ASN A 15 1.11 -7.98 -13.77
N GLU A 16 2.23 -8.04 -13.07
CA GLU A 16 2.46 -7.28 -11.83
C GLU A 16 2.58 -5.77 -12.12
N LEU A 17 3.28 -5.40 -13.19
CA LEU A 17 3.34 -4.01 -13.67
C LEU A 17 1.95 -3.45 -14.01
N LYS A 18 1.07 -4.26 -14.60
CA LYS A 18 -0.33 -3.86 -14.83
C LYS A 18 -1.08 -3.61 -13.53
N LEU A 19 -0.92 -4.48 -12.54
CA LEU A 19 -1.55 -4.30 -11.23
C LEU A 19 -0.99 -3.06 -10.51
N LEU A 20 0.31 -2.82 -10.58
CA LEU A 20 0.93 -1.63 -10.01
C LEU A 20 0.38 -0.35 -10.66
N LYS A 21 0.31 -0.30 -11.99
CA LYS A 21 -0.30 0.84 -12.71
C LYS A 21 -1.74 1.09 -12.30
N LYS A 22 -2.54 0.02 -12.16
CA LYS A 22 -3.93 0.11 -11.69
C LYS A 22 -4.00 0.70 -10.28
N ALA A 23 -3.14 0.25 -9.36
CA ALA A 23 -3.11 0.74 -7.99
C ALA A 23 -2.64 2.19 -7.89
N ILE A 24 -1.65 2.60 -8.70
CA ILE A 24 -1.18 4.00 -8.79
C ILE A 24 -2.35 4.90 -9.20
N TYR A 25 -3.04 4.56 -10.29
CA TYR A 25 -4.18 5.34 -10.76
C TYR A 25 -5.31 5.38 -9.73
N PHE A 26 -5.64 4.25 -9.11
CA PHE A 26 -6.68 4.18 -8.09
C PHE A 26 -6.36 5.07 -6.88
N ALA A 27 -5.12 5.02 -6.37
CA ALA A 27 -4.71 5.87 -5.25
C ALA A 27 -4.71 7.37 -5.62
N GLU A 28 -4.28 7.73 -6.83
CA GLU A 28 -4.35 9.11 -7.34
C GLU A 28 -5.79 9.62 -7.39
N GLN A 29 -6.74 8.81 -7.87
CA GLN A 29 -8.15 9.18 -7.90
C GLN A 29 -8.77 9.23 -6.50
N ALA A 30 -8.39 8.32 -5.61
CA ALA A 30 -8.93 8.27 -4.25
C ALA A 30 -8.55 9.50 -3.43
N HIS A 31 -7.31 9.96 -3.58
CA HIS A 31 -6.80 11.12 -2.87
C HIS A 31 -6.83 12.42 -3.72
N ASP A 32 -7.59 12.44 -4.82
CA ASP A 32 -7.74 13.65 -5.64
C ASP A 32 -8.43 14.76 -4.84
N GLY A 33 -7.91 15.98 -4.93
CA GLY A 33 -8.36 17.11 -4.11
C GLY A 33 -8.08 16.99 -2.61
N GLN A 34 -7.44 15.92 -2.14
CA GLN A 34 -7.05 15.79 -0.73
C GLN A 34 -5.64 16.35 -0.48
N TYR A 35 -5.51 17.13 0.59
CA TYR A 35 -4.27 17.78 0.98
C TYR A 35 -3.94 17.49 2.44
N ARG A 36 -2.66 17.43 2.77
CA ARG A 36 -2.19 17.39 4.16
C ARG A 36 -2.30 18.77 4.80
N GLN A 37 -2.19 18.83 6.12
CA GLN A 37 -2.20 20.10 6.89
C GLN A 37 -1.07 21.05 6.46
N THR A 38 0.02 20.50 5.92
CA THR A 38 1.17 21.24 5.36
C THR A 38 0.87 21.88 3.99
N GLY A 39 -0.25 21.55 3.35
CA GLY A 39 -0.67 22.06 2.05
C GLY A 39 -0.22 21.22 0.85
N GLU A 40 0.50 20.12 1.06
CA GLU A 40 0.93 19.22 -0.02
C GLU A 40 -0.18 18.21 -0.42
N PRO A 41 -0.29 17.83 -1.69
CA PRO A 41 -1.21 16.77 -2.11
C PRO A 41 -1.00 15.47 -1.35
N TYR A 42 -2.07 14.87 -0.83
CA TYR A 42 -1.97 13.71 0.05
C TYR A 42 -1.30 12.51 -0.64
N ILE A 43 -1.52 12.33 -1.95
CA ILE A 43 -0.95 11.25 -2.76
C ILE A 43 0.59 11.16 -2.70
N ILE A 44 1.28 12.24 -2.31
CA ILE A 44 2.73 12.26 -2.11
C ILE A 44 3.15 11.23 -1.06
N HIS A 45 2.38 11.07 0.01
CA HIS A 45 2.68 10.16 1.11
C HIS A 45 2.66 8.68 0.68
N PRO A 46 1.57 8.13 0.12
CA PRO A 46 1.56 6.75 -0.38
C PRO A 46 2.65 6.49 -1.43
N PHE A 47 2.93 7.48 -2.29
CA PHE A 47 3.98 7.36 -3.33
C PHE A 47 5.39 7.33 -2.74
N ALA A 48 5.70 8.16 -1.76
CA ALA A 48 7.00 8.18 -1.10
C ALA A 48 7.31 6.82 -0.43
N ILE A 49 6.32 6.25 0.27
CA ILE A 49 6.47 4.92 0.87
C ILE A 49 6.65 3.85 -0.21
N THR A 50 5.87 3.92 -1.28
CA THR A 50 5.97 2.96 -2.40
C THR A 50 7.33 3.03 -3.08
N GLU A 51 7.91 4.22 -3.24
CA GLU A 51 9.24 4.40 -3.79
C GLU A 51 10.33 3.75 -2.92
N ILE A 52 10.24 3.91 -1.59
CA ILE A 52 11.16 3.26 -0.65
C ILE A 52 11.07 1.74 -0.84
N LEU A 53 9.86 1.17 -0.89
CA LEU A 53 9.63 -0.26 -1.07
C LEU A 53 10.15 -0.79 -2.41
N LEU A 54 10.02 0.00 -3.48
CA LEU A 54 10.58 -0.32 -4.79
C LEU A 54 12.11 -0.41 -4.75
N ASN A 55 12.80 0.45 -3.98
CA ASN A 55 14.26 0.38 -3.83
C ASN A 55 14.71 -0.94 -3.16
N TYR A 56 13.85 -1.54 -2.33
CA TYR A 56 14.08 -2.85 -1.72
C TYR A 56 13.51 -4.02 -2.55
N LYS A 57 13.01 -3.76 -3.76
CA LYS A 57 12.38 -4.76 -4.63
C LYS A 57 11.25 -5.55 -3.94
N ALA A 58 10.38 -4.86 -3.20
CA ALA A 58 9.23 -5.48 -2.54
C ALA A 58 8.29 -6.18 -3.54
N ASP A 59 7.57 -7.22 -3.10
CA ASP A 59 6.62 -7.90 -3.97
C ASP A 59 5.41 -7.01 -4.30
N ILE A 60 4.71 -7.34 -5.40
CA ILE A 60 3.57 -6.56 -5.89
C ILE A 60 2.46 -6.36 -4.85
N THR A 61 2.24 -7.35 -3.98
CA THR A 61 1.21 -7.28 -2.93
C THR A 61 1.53 -6.19 -1.93
N THR A 62 2.81 -6.11 -1.53
CA THR A 62 3.31 -5.10 -0.60
C THR A 62 3.23 -3.70 -1.21
N LEU A 63 3.57 -3.55 -2.49
CA LEU A 63 3.50 -2.26 -3.20
C LEU A 63 2.06 -1.74 -3.32
N ILE A 64 1.12 -2.61 -3.69
CA ILE A 64 -0.31 -2.25 -3.78
C ILE A 64 -0.84 -1.88 -2.39
N ALA A 65 -0.50 -2.66 -1.35
CA ALA A 65 -0.91 -2.34 0.01
C ALA A 65 -0.39 -0.96 0.44
N ALA A 66 0.85 -0.59 0.08
CA ALA A 66 1.41 0.72 0.39
C ALA A 66 0.65 1.87 -0.30
N LEU A 67 0.27 1.69 -1.58
CA LEU A 67 -0.52 2.68 -2.30
C LEU A 67 -1.93 2.86 -1.72
N LEU A 68 -2.50 1.81 -1.13
CA LEU A 68 -3.91 1.78 -0.73
C LEU A 68 -4.14 1.86 0.79
N HIS A 69 -3.09 1.91 1.61
CA HIS A 69 -3.21 1.69 3.06
C HIS A 69 -4.10 2.71 3.79
N ASP A 70 -4.15 3.94 3.30
CA ASP A 70 -4.96 5.03 3.87
C ASP A 70 -6.21 5.33 3.03
N VAL A 71 -6.41 4.67 1.88
CA VAL A 71 -7.56 4.92 1.00
C VAL A 71 -8.87 4.64 1.73
N VAL A 72 -8.98 3.51 2.43
CA VAL A 72 -10.21 3.16 3.19
C VAL A 72 -10.37 4.02 4.45
N GLU A 73 -9.28 4.58 4.99
CA GLU A 73 -9.33 5.39 6.21
C GLU A 73 -9.75 6.84 5.91
N ASP A 74 -9.23 7.39 4.81
CA ASP A 74 -9.24 8.83 4.54
C ASP A 74 -10.09 9.23 3.33
N THR A 75 -10.77 8.27 2.69
CA THR A 75 -11.60 8.52 1.50
C THR A 75 -12.92 7.74 1.58
N GLU A 76 -13.81 7.93 0.60
CA GLU A 76 -15.12 7.26 0.54
C GLU A 76 -15.06 5.78 0.11
N TYR A 77 -13.89 5.28 -0.31
CA TYR A 77 -13.76 3.92 -0.84
C TYR A 77 -13.85 2.84 0.25
N SER A 78 -14.59 1.76 -0.05
CA SER A 78 -14.83 0.65 0.88
C SER A 78 -13.85 -0.51 0.71
N LEU A 79 -13.78 -1.40 1.70
CA LEU A 79 -12.99 -2.64 1.59
C LEU A 79 -13.50 -3.57 0.49
N GLU A 80 -14.81 -3.60 0.26
CA GLU A 80 -15.44 -4.36 -0.82
C GLU A 80 -15.00 -3.83 -2.18
N GLU A 81 -14.86 -2.52 -2.33
CA GLU A 81 -14.31 -1.92 -3.54
C GLU A 81 -12.83 -2.30 -3.72
N ILE A 82 -12.02 -2.27 -2.68
CA ILE A 82 -10.63 -2.76 -2.73
C ILE A 82 -10.58 -4.22 -3.18
N GLU A 83 -11.44 -5.08 -2.64
CA GLU A 83 -11.51 -6.50 -3.00
C GLU A 83 -11.90 -6.71 -4.47
N SER A 84 -12.91 -5.99 -4.94
CA SER A 84 -13.34 -6.08 -6.35
C SER A 84 -12.24 -5.66 -7.34
N HIS A 85 -11.38 -4.71 -6.95
CA HIS A 85 -10.32 -4.20 -7.80
C HIS A 85 -9.03 -5.02 -7.73
N PHE A 86 -8.65 -5.51 -6.55
CA PHE A 86 -7.32 -6.05 -6.27
C PHE A 86 -7.32 -7.43 -5.60
N GLY A 87 -8.50 -7.96 -5.27
CA GLY A 87 -8.70 -9.28 -4.69
C GLY A 87 -8.62 -9.32 -3.15
N ALA A 88 -9.07 -10.45 -2.60
CA ALA A 88 -9.24 -10.65 -1.17
C ALA A 88 -7.94 -10.49 -0.36
N THR A 89 -6.79 -10.87 -0.93
CA THR A 89 -5.48 -10.74 -0.26
C THR A 89 -5.14 -9.27 0.03
N ILE A 90 -5.32 -8.39 -0.96
CA ILE A 90 -5.05 -6.96 -0.80
C ILE A 90 -6.03 -6.34 0.17
N ARG A 91 -7.33 -6.64 0.01
CA ARG A 91 -8.37 -6.21 0.95
C ARG A 91 -8.05 -6.59 2.39
N TYR A 92 -7.59 -7.82 2.62
CA TYR A 92 -7.23 -8.30 3.95
C TYR A 92 -6.06 -7.52 4.55
N ILE A 93 -5.03 -7.21 3.75
CA ILE A 93 -3.86 -6.44 4.19
C ILE A 93 -4.25 -4.99 4.49
N VAL A 94 -4.97 -4.32 3.57
CA VAL A 94 -5.43 -2.93 3.74
C VAL A 94 -6.30 -2.80 5.00
N ASN A 95 -7.25 -3.70 5.19
CA ASN A 95 -8.06 -3.75 6.42
C ASN A 95 -7.20 -3.89 7.70
N GLY A 96 -6.08 -4.61 7.63
CA GLY A 96 -5.14 -4.73 8.73
C GLY A 96 -4.33 -3.46 9.03
N LEU A 97 -4.24 -2.54 8.07
CA LEU A 97 -3.49 -1.28 8.15
C LEU A 97 -4.39 -0.06 8.46
N THR A 98 -5.68 -0.13 8.14
CA THR A 98 -6.69 0.90 8.46
C THR A 98 -6.99 0.96 9.96
N LYS A 99 -6.90 2.15 10.57
CA LYS A 99 -7.26 2.38 11.98
C LYS A 99 -8.75 2.73 12.09
N GLY A 100 -9.59 1.71 12.33
CA GLY A 100 -11.05 1.87 12.52
C GLY A 100 -11.62 1.10 13.72
N LYS A 101 -12.63 1.68 14.38
CA LYS A 101 -13.20 1.39 15.71
C LYS A 101 -13.84 -0.01 15.90
N ASN A 102 -13.27 -1.13 15.46
CA ASN A 102 -13.74 -2.49 15.82
C ASN A 102 -12.74 -3.60 15.45
N ASN A 103 -11.44 -3.31 15.41
CA ASN A 103 -10.43 -4.26 14.94
C ASN A 103 -10.14 -5.40 15.96
N LYS A 104 -11.02 -6.41 16.01
CA LYS A 104 -10.76 -7.75 16.59
C LYS A 104 -10.13 -8.72 15.58
N ILE A 105 -9.60 -8.25 14.46
CA ILE A 105 -8.93 -9.12 13.49
C ILE A 105 -7.46 -9.26 13.92
N LYS A 106 -7.08 -10.47 14.31
CA LYS A 106 -5.72 -10.82 14.76
C LYS A 106 -4.72 -10.63 13.61
N THR A 107 -4.18 -9.42 13.49
CA THR A 107 -3.07 -9.00 12.59
C THR A 107 -1.85 -9.95 12.66
N LYS A 108 -1.72 -10.67 13.78
CA LYS A 108 -0.58 -11.52 14.14
C LYS A 108 -0.21 -12.63 13.13
N TYR A 109 -1.12 -13.10 12.27
CA TYR A 109 -0.86 -14.26 11.40
C TYR A 109 -0.19 -13.93 10.07
N TYR A 110 -0.59 -12.84 9.40
CA TYR A 110 0.02 -12.44 8.13
C TYR A 110 1.30 -11.65 8.32
N THR A 111 1.37 -10.80 9.36
CA THR A 111 2.65 -10.17 9.76
C THR A 111 3.69 -11.25 10.01
N LYS A 112 3.33 -12.34 10.71
CA LYS A 112 4.23 -13.47 10.96
C LYS A 112 4.59 -14.27 9.69
N GLN A 113 3.64 -14.51 8.77
CA GLN A 113 3.94 -15.23 7.52
C GLN A 113 4.77 -14.41 6.51
N LEU A 114 4.55 -13.10 6.42
CA LEU A 114 5.37 -12.19 5.60
C LEU A 114 6.78 -12.03 6.20
N ILE A 115 6.90 -12.00 7.54
CA ILE A 115 8.20 -12.00 8.24
C ILE A 115 9.00 -13.29 7.97
N LEU A 116 8.34 -14.44 7.90
CA LEU A 116 9.03 -15.74 7.81
C LEU A 116 9.47 -16.12 6.39
N LYS A 117 8.91 -15.54 5.33
CA LYS A 117 9.25 -15.90 3.94
C LYS A 117 10.52 -15.23 3.38
N ASN A 118 11.02 -14.16 4.01
CA ASN A 118 12.23 -13.46 3.55
C ASN A 118 13.08 -13.01 4.74
N TYR A 119 13.89 -13.93 5.27
CA TYR A 119 14.97 -13.59 6.19
C TYR A 119 15.97 -12.68 5.44
N TYR A 120 16.24 -11.49 5.99
CA TYR A 120 17.07 -10.37 5.47
C TYR A 120 16.37 -9.18 4.77
N TYR A 121 15.09 -8.90 5.03
CA TYR A 121 14.64 -7.50 4.96
C TYR A 121 14.94 -6.80 6.30
N PRO A 122 15.64 -5.64 6.32
CA PRO A 122 16.02 -4.99 7.56
C PRO A 122 14.74 -4.56 8.29
N LEU A 123 14.48 -5.23 9.42
CA LEU A 123 13.41 -4.98 10.40
C LEU A 123 12.06 -4.48 9.85
N ASN A 124 11.16 -5.44 9.63
CA ASN A 124 9.70 -5.25 9.53
C ASN A 124 9.23 -4.15 8.56
N MET A 125 9.21 -4.47 7.27
CA MET A 125 8.72 -3.57 6.21
C MET A 125 7.21 -3.22 6.33
N ILE A 126 6.43 -4.03 7.06
CA ILE A 126 5.05 -3.70 7.47
C ILE A 126 5.02 -2.73 8.67
N TYR A 127 6.02 -2.75 9.54
CA TYR A 127 6.16 -1.72 10.56
C TYR A 127 6.48 -0.37 9.94
N VAL A 128 7.21 -0.30 8.82
CA VAL A 128 7.43 0.95 8.09
C VAL A 128 6.10 1.57 7.64
N LEU A 129 5.19 0.75 7.08
CA LEU A 129 3.83 1.18 6.75
C LEU A 129 3.02 1.63 7.98
N ALA A 130 3.18 0.95 9.12
CA ALA A 130 2.47 1.30 10.36
C ALA A 130 3.05 2.51 11.11
N LEU A 131 4.36 2.76 11.00
CA LEU A 131 5.10 3.83 11.67
C LEU A 131 5.07 5.14 10.89
N LEU A 132 4.92 5.09 9.56
CA LEU A 132 4.92 6.27 8.69
C LEU A 132 3.53 6.87 8.45
N LYS A 133 2.49 6.54 9.22
CA LYS A 133 1.22 7.31 9.27
C LYS A 133 1.41 8.75 9.85
N LEU A 134 2.58 9.37 9.65
CA LEU A 134 2.95 10.69 10.15
C LEU A 134 2.57 11.76 9.13
#